data_AF-A0A526QEN6-F1
#
_entry.id   AF-A0A526QEN6-F1
#
_cell.length_a   1.000
_cell.length_b   1.000
_cell.length_c   1.000
_cell.angle_alpha   90.00
_cell.angle_beta   90.00
_cell.angle_gamma   90.00
#
_symmetry.space_group_name_H-M   'P 1'
#
loop_
_entity.id
_entity.type
_entity.pdbx_description
1 polymer ?
#
loop_
_entity_poly.entity_id
_entity_poly.type
_entity_poly.pdbx_seq_one_letter_code
_entity_poly.pdbx_strand_id
1 'polypeptide(L)' 'APARLARVIATPKAGSGKVRLKLCVPDGNAGETLFSKRDGDAFRIARRLDWGDTLDI' A
#
# COMPACT_ATOMS: atom_id res chain seq x y z
N ALA A 1 7.77 19.95 8.94
CA ALA A 1 6.46 19.36 8.59
C ALA A 1 6.36 17.99 9.25
N PRO A 2 5.18 17.52 9.70
CA PRO A 2 5.05 16.20 10.29
C PRO A 2 5.45 15.10 9.29
N ALA A 3 6.06 14.01 9.79
CA ALA A 3 6.28 12.82 9.00
C ALA A 3 4.91 12.29 8.54
N ARG A 4 4.72 12.19 7.23
CA ARG A 4 3.49 11.62 6.64
C ARG A 4 3.70 10.11 6.48
N LEU A 5 2.64 9.32 6.62
CA LEU A 5 2.65 7.91 6.23
C LEU A 5 2.31 7.79 4.73
N ALA A 6 2.69 6.68 4.11
CA ALA A 6 2.25 6.40 2.75
C ALA A 6 0.72 6.25 2.71
N ARG A 7 0.05 6.77 1.70
CA ARG A 7 -1.42 6.70 1.57
C ARG A 7 -1.84 5.99 0.29
N VAL A 8 -2.84 5.13 0.38
CA VAL A 8 -3.47 4.51 -0.79
C VAL A 8 -4.26 5.56 -1.57
N ILE A 9 -3.84 5.86 -2.79
CA ILE A 9 -4.43 6.91 -3.64
C ILE A 9 -5.17 6.37 -4.86
N ALA A 10 -5.29 5.06 -5.01
CA ALA A 10 -6.14 4.41 -6.00
C ALA A 10 -6.68 3.10 -5.44
N THR A 11 -7.81 2.64 -5.97
CA THR A 11 -8.42 1.37 -5.58
C THR A 11 -7.41 0.23 -5.64
N PRO A 12 -7.22 -0.53 -4.54
CA PRO A 12 -6.33 -1.69 -4.50
C PRO A 12 -6.67 -2.73 -5.58
N LYS A 13 -5.65 -3.25 -6.26
CA LYS A 13 -5.82 -4.33 -7.24
C LYS A 13 -5.38 -5.66 -6.62
N ALA A 14 -6.33 -6.43 -6.11
CA ALA A 14 -6.09 -7.76 -5.54
C ALA A 14 -6.25 -8.87 -6.57
N GLY A 15 -5.44 -9.93 -6.48
CA GLY A 15 -5.55 -11.12 -7.33
C GLY A 15 -4.59 -12.24 -6.89
N SER A 16 -4.97 -13.51 -7.09
CA SER A 16 -4.19 -14.75 -6.83
C SER A 16 -3.00 -14.65 -5.84
N GLY A 17 -3.26 -14.22 -4.60
CA GLY A 17 -2.24 -14.13 -3.54
C GLY A 17 -1.30 -12.93 -3.63
N LYS A 18 -1.71 -11.87 -4.31
CA LYS A 18 -1.01 -10.60 -4.48
C LYS A 18 -1.99 -9.44 -4.37
N VAL A 19 -1.50 -8.29 -3.93
CA VAL A 19 -2.23 -7.03 -3.96
C VAL A 19 -1.29 -5.94 -4.43
N ARG A 20 -1.76 -5.09 -5.34
CA ARG A 20 -1.03 -3.91 -5.79
C ARG A 20 -1.71 -2.66 -5.27
N LEU A 21 -0.94 -1.82 -4.60
CA LEU A 21 -1.39 -0.54 -4.05
C LEU A 21 -0.70 0.58 -4.81
N LYS A 22 -1.45 1.62 -5.20
CA LYS A 22 -0.86 2.89 -5.63
C LYS A 22 -0.70 3.76 -4.39
N LEU A 23 0.53 4.04 -3.98
CA LEU A 23 0.85 4.76 -2.76
C LEU A 23 1.40 6.14 -3.09
N CYS A 24 0.90 7.16 -2.40
CA CYS A 24 1.57 8.45 -2.27
C CYS A 24 2.47 8.38 -1.04
N VAL A 25 3.78 8.42 -1.24
CA VAL A 25 4.80 8.28 -0.20
C VAL A 25 5.17 9.66 0.39
N PRO A 26 5.82 9.70 1.56
CA PRO A 26 5.97 10.94 2.34
C PRO A 26 6.83 12.01 1.65
N ASP A 27 7.68 11.59 0.72
CA ASP A 27 8.52 12.44 -0.14
C ASP A 27 7.71 13.16 -1.26
N GLY A 28 6.41 12.86 -1.37
CA GLY A 28 5.50 13.44 -2.36
C GLY A 28 5.41 12.65 -3.67
N ASN A 29 6.16 11.57 -3.82
CA ASN A 29 6.08 10.70 -5.01
C ASN A 29 4.89 9.75 -4.92
N ALA A 30 4.42 9.30 -6.09
CA ALA A 30 3.38 8.30 -6.18
C ALA A 30 3.80 7.13 -7.07
N GLY A 31 3.67 5.90 -6.57
CA GLY A 31 4.09 4.69 -7.28
C GLY A 31 3.19 3.49 -6.98
N GLU A 32 3.30 2.44 -7.80
CA GLU A 32 2.67 1.15 -7.51
C GLU A 32 3.63 0.27 -6.70
N THR A 33 3.16 -0.27 -5.58
CA THR A 33 3.88 -1.25 -4.74
C THR A 33 3.12 -2.57 -4.77
N LEU A 34 3.85 -3.67 -4.97
CA LEU A 34 3.30 -5.01 -5.02
C LEU A 34 3.59 -5.75 -3.72
N PHE A 35 2.55 -6.27 -3.07
CA PHE A 35 2.65 -7.18 -1.94
C PHE A 35 2.12 -8.55 -2.36
N SER A 36 2.69 -9.61 -1.80
CA SER A 36 2.43 -11.00 -2.15
C SER A 36 2.44 -11.90 -0.92
N LYS A 37 1.89 -13.10 -1.01
CA LYS A 37 1.93 -14.09 0.09
C LYS A 37 3.32 -14.31 0.70
N ARG A 38 4.40 -14.08 -0.07
CA ARG A 38 5.79 -14.22 0.41
C ARG A 38 6.20 -13.12 1.39
N ASP A 39 5.52 -11.97 1.36
CA ASP A 39 5.79 -10.81 2.21
C ASP A 39 5.10 -10.92 3.59
N GLY A 40 4.46 -12.07 3.89
CA GLY A 40 3.95 -12.41 5.21
C GLY A 40 2.98 -11.36 5.79
N ASP A 41 3.39 -10.74 6.90
CA ASP A 41 2.61 -9.75 7.64
C ASP A 41 2.28 -8.53 6.80
N ALA A 42 3.25 -8.04 6.00
CA ALA A 42 3.04 -6.90 5.11
C ALA A 42 1.92 -7.18 4.10
N PHE A 43 1.85 -8.40 3.56
CA PHE A 43 0.75 -8.80 2.68
C PHE A 43 -0.58 -8.92 3.42
N ARG A 44 -0.59 -9.43 4.67
CA ARG A 44 -1.81 -9.52 5.48
C ARG A 44 -2.39 -8.14 5.80
N ILE A 45 -1.54 -7.14 6.00
CA ILE A 45 -1.93 -5.74 6.19
C ILE A 45 -2.38 -5.14 4.85
N ALA A 46 -1.51 -5.14 3.84
CA ALA A 46 -1.74 -4.51 2.55
C ALA A 46 -3.02 -5.00 1.84
N ARG A 47 -3.36 -6.30 1.95
CA ARG A 47 -4.57 -6.85 1.31
C ARG A 47 -5.88 -6.38 1.94
N ARG A 48 -5.84 -5.74 3.11
CA ARG A 48 -7.00 -5.23 3.84
C ARG A 48 -7.17 -3.72 3.72
N LEU A 49 -6.18 -3.02 3.17
CA LEU A 49 -6.25 -1.58 2.98
C LEU A 49 -7.23 -1.25 1.86
N ASP A 50 -7.93 -0.13 2.01
CA ASP A 50 -8.79 0.49 1.00
C ASP A 50 -8.25 1.88 0.61
N TRP A 51 -8.93 2.55 -0.31
CA TRP A 51 -8.61 3.92 -0.71
C TRP A 51 -8.62 4.87 0.50
N GLY A 52 -7.58 5.69 0.60
CA GLY A 52 -7.42 6.66 1.69
C GLY A 52 -6.70 6.12 2.93
N ASP A 53 -6.59 4.81 3.10
CA ASP A 53 -5.86 4.21 4.21
C ASP A 53 -4.36 4.53 4.15
N THR A 54 -3.74 4.51 5.34
CA THR A 54 -2.31 4.77 5.50
C THR A 54 -1.54 3.49 5.79
N LEU A 55 -0.32 3.42 5.27
CA LEU A 55 0.62 2.34 5.49
C LEU A 55 1.97 2.92 5.93
N ASP A 56 2.54 2.30 6.94
CA ASP A 56 3.92 2.56 7.39
C ASP A 56 4.85 1.64 6.58
N ILE A 57 5.70 2.22 5.72
CA ILE A 57 6.63 1.53 4.82
C ILE A 57 8.02 2.16 4.86
#